data_AF-A0A0C9UM97-F1
#
_entry.id   AF-A0A0C9UM97-F1
#
_cell.length_a   1.000
_cell.length_b   1.000
_cell.length_c   1.000
_cell.angle_alpha   90.00
_cell.angle_beta   90.00
_cell.angle_gamma   90.00
#
_symmetry.space_group_name_H-M   'P 1'
#
loop_
_entity.id
_entity.type
_entity.pdbx_description
1 polymer ?
#
loop_
_entity_poly.entity_id
_entity_poly.type
_entity_poly.pdbx_seq_one_letter_code
_entity_poly.pdbx_strand_id
1 'polypeptide(L)'
;MIPFSNLPIERTYFDDSEVIIYHDILEGDVWISQDEGKSCDLASDVPRGKAIMFIAHPFQRTWTYILMDSTKHYRTTNRGRSWQDFEVPEGPALVSEPLSSIFEIRTRFCTKALHVKRAGWARVTVMRAYTWYATDNLESDPKELLLPSRQGKFAHSSKEFKHNAPENLIYCIGWEGTAYSSLSPKLLLSTDFFKKDKKVLTLPGGNKNSEGVLALAIVSKFVVAGVRDLSPSSQNDMLMYVSVDAENWAKGMFPHTSSSKLRENACTVVESTTHSLGVDVLLHSRLTIGTLLVSNSNGTYFVESLKNTNRNLEGFVDFETIYDIEGIGLANVVDKPHEVDGRGAERIVKSVITFDDGSSWAPIHAPSKDVDGKDIGCDTKETDLCSLHLHSVTSLHNVDRVFSSPASGYILGTDGGVSWEMVKKNAHKYEFGDQGSIMVLINDEEAVDRITYSYDSGKTWQDLDLGVKIRARALTIIPDSTSQRFLLVGGLHKSSIEDKKHPHAAIYLDFSPLRKVKCTPDQFEKWFARTHDHECLMGHKV
;
A
#
# COMPACT_ATOMS: atom_id res chain seq x y z
N MET A 1 4.89 23.87 16.61
CA MET A 1 5.77 23.51 15.47
C MET A 1 7.00 22.83 16.01
N ILE A 2 7.41 21.72 15.39
CA ILE A 2 8.62 20.96 15.74
C ILE A 2 9.60 21.07 14.57
N PRO A 3 10.80 21.62 14.79
CA PRO A 3 11.80 21.78 13.73
C PRO A 3 12.62 20.49 13.51
N PHE A 4 12.99 20.22 12.26
CA PHE A 4 13.77 19.05 11.86
C PHE A 4 14.91 19.41 10.90
N SER A 5 16.03 18.71 11.02
CA SER A 5 17.19 18.86 10.13
C SER A 5 16.95 18.28 8.74
N ASN A 6 16.28 17.14 8.67
CA ASN A 6 15.81 16.53 7.42
C ASN A 6 14.29 16.50 7.38
N LEU A 7 13.74 16.34 6.18
CA LEU A 7 12.29 16.24 6.01
C LEU A 7 11.82 14.89 6.61
N PRO A 8 10.91 14.87 7.59
CA PRO A 8 10.46 13.62 8.21
C PRO A 8 9.42 12.93 7.30
N ILE A 9 9.90 12.36 6.20
CA ILE A 9 9.08 11.67 5.19
C ILE A 9 8.56 10.35 5.76
N GLU A 10 9.46 9.54 6.35
CA GLU A 10 9.09 8.29 6.99
C GLU A 10 8.44 8.57 8.34
N ARG A 11 7.13 8.34 8.39
CA ARG A 11 6.31 8.50 9.57
C ARG A 11 5.27 7.41 9.63
N THR A 12 4.95 6.99 10.84
CA THR A 12 3.98 5.90 11.04
C THR A 12 3.24 6.11 12.35
N TYR A 13 1.91 6.09 12.28
CA TYR A 13 1.06 6.02 13.45
C TYR A 13 0.96 4.58 13.94
N PHE A 14 0.90 4.41 15.26
CA PHE A 14 0.41 3.16 15.83
C PHE A 14 -1.09 3.03 15.57
N ASP A 15 -1.53 1.84 15.19
CA ASP A 15 -2.94 1.52 14.96
C ASP A 15 -3.80 1.87 16.20
N ASP A 16 -4.93 2.54 15.97
CA ASP A 16 -5.83 3.13 16.97
C ASP A 16 -5.08 3.89 18.09
N SER A 17 -4.21 4.83 17.72
CA SER A 17 -3.40 5.60 18.68
C SER A 17 -3.01 7.00 18.23
N GLU A 18 -2.88 7.89 19.22
CA GLU A 18 -2.27 9.23 19.12
C GLU A 18 -0.73 9.20 18.95
N VAL A 19 -0.11 8.01 18.87
CA VAL A 19 1.35 7.89 18.90
C VAL A 19 1.86 7.83 17.46
N ILE A 20 2.76 8.75 17.12
CA ILE A 20 3.43 8.81 15.81
C ILE A 20 4.94 8.72 15.99
N ILE A 21 5.58 7.96 15.12
CA ILE A 21 7.03 7.87 15.02
C ILE A 21 7.49 8.54 13.72
N TYR A 22 8.59 9.29 13.80
CA TYR A 22 9.31 9.83 12.67
C TYR A 22 10.69 9.19 12.60
N HIS A 23 11.02 8.60 11.46
CA HIS A 23 12.35 8.06 11.22
C HIS A 23 13.10 8.99 10.26
N ASP A 24 14.15 9.63 10.78
CA ASP A 24 15.10 10.36 9.96
C ASP A 24 16.10 9.34 9.39
N ILE A 25 15.82 8.84 8.17
CA ILE A 25 16.66 7.84 7.50
C ILE A 25 18.08 8.37 7.23
N LEU A 26 18.23 9.69 7.06
CA LEU A 26 19.51 10.29 6.70
C LEU A 26 20.44 10.38 7.91
N GLU A 27 19.91 10.85 9.05
CA GLU A 27 20.69 10.87 10.29
C GLU A 27 20.72 9.49 10.94
N GLY A 28 19.68 8.68 10.78
CA GLY A 28 19.47 7.41 11.48
C GLY A 28 18.85 7.57 12.87
N ASP A 29 18.15 8.69 13.11
CA ASP A 29 17.48 9.03 14.37
C ASP A 29 15.98 8.67 14.32
N VAL A 30 15.45 8.19 15.45
CA VAL A 30 14.02 7.88 15.60
C VAL A 30 13.42 8.81 16.65
N TRP A 31 12.40 9.54 16.23
CA TRP A 31 11.65 10.47 17.06
C TRP A 31 10.26 9.91 17.33
N ILE A 32 9.72 10.15 18.52
CA ILE A 32 8.40 9.70 18.92
C ILE A 32 7.60 10.84 19.52
N SER A 33 6.33 10.90 19.16
CA SER A 33 5.34 11.76 19.78
C SER A 33 4.24 10.88 20.38
N GLN A 34 3.84 11.21 21.60
CA GLN A 34 2.74 10.54 22.30
C GLN A 34 1.42 11.33 22.19
N ASP A 35 1.39 12.41 21.42
CA ASP A 35 0.33 13.43 21.38
C ASP A 35 0.11 13.97 19.95
N GLU A 36 0.04 13.07 18.96
CA GLU A 36 -0.28 13.35 17.55
C GLU A 36 0.66 14.37 16.89
N GLY A 37 1.92 14.38 17.30
CA GLY A 37 2.94 15.29 16.77
C GLY A 37 2.90 16.70 17.37
N LYS A 38 2.20 16.91 18.49
CA LYS A 38 2.25 18.19 19.21
C LYS A 38 3.60 18.42 19.87
N SER A 39 4.14 17.39 20.51
CA SER A 39 5.49 17.34 21.05
C SER A 39 6.19 16.06 20.59
N CYS A 40 7.51 16.11 20.44
CA CYS A 40 8.26 14.97 19.95
C CYS A 40 9.64 14.91 20.58
N ASP A 41 10.00 13.72 21.04
CA ASP A 41 11.27 13.43 21.71
C ASP A 41 12.02 12.35 20.94
N LEU A 42 13.34 12.33 21.07
CA LEU A 42 14.14 11.19 20.62
C LEU A 42 13.76 9.95 21.42
N ALA A 43 13.73 8.78 20.77
CA ALA A 43 13.53 7.51 21.45
C ALA A 43 14.66 7.27 22.48
N SER A 44 14.35 7.36 23.77
CA SER A 44 15.32 7.45 24.87
C SER A 44 16.28 6.27 24.98
N ASP A 45 15.81 5.09 24.61
CA ASP A 45 16.52 3.81 24.78
C ASP A 45 17.19 3.34 23.46
N VAL A 46 17.00 4.09 22.37
CA VAL A 46 17.49 3.70 21.04
C VAL A 46 18.75 4.51 20.70
N PRO A 47 19.87 3.87 20.34
CA PRO A 47 21.07 4.56 19.89
C PRO A 47 20.79 5.45 18.69
N ARG A 48 21.25 6.69 18.80
CA ARG A 48 21.17 7.69 17.74
C ARG A 48 22.02 7.32 16.53
N GLY A 49 21.55 7.78 15.39
CA GLY A 49 22.22 7.76 14.10
C GLY A 49 22.56 6.40 13.51
N LYS A 50 21.76 5.37 13.85
CA LYS A 50 22.00 3.98 13.44
C LYS A 50 20.75 3.23 13.00
N ALA A 51 19.57 3.83 13.15
CA ALA A 51 18.32 3.22 12.72
C ALA A 51 18.26 3.25 11.18
N ILE A 52 18.02 2.09 10.58
CA ILE A 52 17.91 1.96 9.12
C ILE A 52 16.48 1.65 8.67
N MET A 53 15.65 1.13 9.57
CA MET A 53 14.27 0.80 9.23
C MET A 53 13.40 0.75 10.47
N PHE A 54 12.17 1.21 10.29
CA PHE A 54 11.11 1.14 11.26
C PHE A 54 10.00 0.20 10.75
N ILE A 55 9.49 -0.70 11.60
CA ILE A 55 8.49 -1.69 11.19
C ILE A 55 7.42 -1.85 12.28
N ALA A 56 6.19 -1.47 11.95
CA ALA A 56 5.02 -1.71 12.79
C ALA A 56 4.55 -3.18 12.68
N HIS A 57 4.05 -3.75 13.78
CA HIS A 57 3.51 -5.09 13.74
C HIS A 57 2.09 -5.09 13.11
N PRO A 58 1.79 -5.95 12.12
CA PRO A 58 0.52 -5.90 11.37
C PRO A 58 -0.74 -6.23 12.21
N PHE A 59 -0.60 -7.07 13.24
CA PHE A 59 -1.71 -7.45 14.14
C PHE A 59 -1.66 -6.86 15.56
N GLN A 60 -0.46 -6.60 16.09
CA GLN A 60 -0.26 -6.15 17.45
C GLN A 60 -0.05 -4.63 17.45
N ARG A 61 -1.12 -3.90 17.78
CA ARG A 61 -1.22 -2.44 17.67
C ARG A 61 -0.25 -1.65 18.55
N THR A 62 0.44 -2.31 19.46
CA THR A 62 1.40 -1.69 20.37
C THR A 62 2.84 -2.10 20.11
N TRP A 63 3.05 -3.04 19.17
CA TRP A 63 4.34 -3.65 18.90
C TRP A 63 4.98 -3.07 17.67
N THR A 64 6.29 -2.89 17.73
CA THR A 64 7.07 -2.27 16.67
C THR A 64 8.55 -2.59 16.85
N TYR A 65 9.28 -2.58 15.73
CA TYR A 65 10.70 -2.87 15.67
C TYR A 65 11.45 -1.75 14.98
N ILE A 66 12.65 -1.47 15.48
CA ILE A 66 13.66 -0.65 14.83
C ILE A 66 14.82 -1.57 14.47
N LEU A 67 15.08 -1.68 13.18
CA LEU A 67 16.26 -2.37 12.67
C LEU A 67 17.39 -1.34 12.56
N MET A 68 18.57 -1.78 12.98
CA MET A 68 19.77 -0.95 13.08
C MET A 68 20.79 -1.42 12.06
N ASP A 69 21.75 -0.58 11.71
CA ASP A 69 22.97 -0.97 10.98
C ASP A 69 23.94 -1.75 11.91
N SER A 70 23.46 -2.82 12.52
CA SER A 70 24.22 -3.73 13.37
C SER A 70 23.44 -5.03 13.59
N THR A 71 23.97 -5.95 14.39
CA THR A 71 23.27 -7.17 14.85
C THR A 71 22.30 -6.91 16.01
N LYS A 72 22.39 -5.73 16.65
CA LYS A 72 21.57 -5.34 17.79
C LYS A 72 20.45 -4.40 17.35
N HIS A 73 19.24 -4.71 17.73
CA HIS A 73 18.01 -4.07 17.30
C HIS A 73 17.13 -3.72 18.49
N TYR A 74 16.05 -2.99 18.25
CA TYR A 74 15.16 -2.52 19.31
C TYR A 74 13.72 -2.83 19.00
N ARG A 75 12.96 -3.19 20.03
CA ARG A 75 11.51 -3.40 19.95
C ARG A 75 10.82 -2.67 21.07
N THR A 76 9.54 -2.40 20.85
CA THR A 76 8.63 -1.88 21.87
C THR A 76 7.37 -2.72 21.88
N THR A 77 6.74 -2.86 23.03
CA THR A 77 5.41 -3.44 23.21
C THR A 77 4.39 -2.46 23.77
N ASN A 78 4.80 -1.21 24.03
CA ASN A 78 4.00 -0.17 24.68
C ASN A 78 4.01 1.15 23.89
N ARG A 79 3.93 1.06 22.56
CA ARG A 79 3.87 2.22 21.65
C ARG A 79 5.05 3.20 21.85
N GLY A 80 6.25 2.64 21.94
CA GLY A 80 7.53 3.35 21.97
C GLY A 80 7.81 4.15 23.24
N ARG A 81 7.06 3.92 24.34
CA ARG A 81 7.34 4.52 25.65
C ARG A 81 8.63 4.00 26.28
N SER A 82 9.00 2.77 25.95
CA SER A 82 10.27 2.15 26.35
C SER A 82 10.70 1.15 25.29
N TRP A 83 11.99 1.00 25.08
CA TRP A 83 12.52 0.04 24.11
C TRP A 83 13.35 -1.03 24.79
N GLN A 84 13.22 -2.25 24.28
CA GLN A 84 14.04 -3.39 24.66
C GLN A 84 14.90 -3.78 23.48
N ASP A 85 16.18 -4.05 23.72
CA ASP A 85 17.02 -4.58 22.67
C ASP A 85 16.81 -6.07 22.43
N PHE A 86 17.17 -6.50 21.23
CA PHE A 86 17.30 -7.90 20.86
C PHE A 86 18.46 -8.05 19.87
N GLU A 87 19.04 -9.24 19.79
CA GLU A 87 20.13 -9.53 18.85
C GLU A 87 19.69 -10.53 17.79
N VAL A 88 20.20 -10.31 16.57
CA VAL A 88 20.07 -11.21 15.45
C VAL A 88 21.49 -11.48 14.95
N PRO A 89 21.87 -12.73 14.64
CA PRO A 89 23.26 -13.05 14.32
C PRO A 89 23.86 -12.27 13.15
N GLU A 90 23.04 -11.67 12.31
CA GLU A 90 23.44 -10.92 11.12
C GLU A 90 22.61 -9.65 10.97
N GLY A 91 23.21 -8.61 10.39
CA GLY A 91 22.52 -7.35 10.11
C GLY A 91 21.42 -7.50 9.04
N PRO A 92 20.41 -6.62 9.06
CA PRO A 92 19.21 -6.73 8.22
C PRO A 92 19.48 -6.59 6.71
N ALA A 93 18.71 -7.29 5.87
CA ALA A 93 18.68 -7.04 4.44
C ALA A 93 17.95 -5.74 4.11
N LEU A 94 18.50 -5.00 3.16
CA LEU A 94 17.80 -3.95 2.45
C LEU A 94 16.89 -4.57 1.37
N VAL A 95 15.75 -5.12 1.80
CA VAL A 95 14.66 -5.60 0.93
C VAL A 95 13.37 -4.90 1.31
N SER A 96 12.40 -4.85 0.39
CA SER A 96 11.13 -4.11 0.59
C SER A 96 10.24 -4.64 1.72
N GLU A 97 10.33 -5.93 2.05
CA GLU A 97 9.67 -6.56 3.19
C GLU A 97 10.69 -7.44 3.91
N PRO A 98 11.55 -6.88 4.80
CA PRO A 98 12.52 -7.70 5.50
C PRO A 98 11.82 -8.61 6.50
N LEU A 99 10.81 -8.10 7.24
CA LEU A 99 9.93 -8.82 8.15
C LEU A 99 8.62 -9.23 7.45
N SER A 100 8.51 -10.50 7.03
CA SER A 100 7.21 -11.05 6.63
C SER A 100 6.49 -11.64 7.85
N SER A 101 5.38 -10.99 8.22
CA SER A 101 4.25 -11.46 9.03
C SER A 101 4.41 -12.22 10.37
N ILE A 102 5.61 -12.57 10.89
CA ILE A 102 5.98 -12.87 12.30
C ILE A 102 7.49 -13.21 12.35
N PHE A 103 8.36 -12.24 12.01
CA PHE A 103 9.82 -12.41 11.88
C PHE A 103 10.28 -13.34 10.77
N GLU A 104 10.49 -12.75 9.61
CA GLU A 104 11.56 -13.14 8.70
C GLU A 104 12.62 -12.06 8.90
N ILE A 105 13.87 -12.32 9.25
CA ILE A 105 14.91 -11.31 8.97
C ILE A 105 15.68 -11.88 7.80
N ARG A 106 15.33 -11.39 6.61
CA ARG A 106 16.16 -11.66 5.43
C ARG A 106 17.46 -10.91 5.62
N THR A 107 18.57 -11.55 5.32
CA THR A 107 19.87 -10.87 5.12
C THR A 107 20.30 -11.08 3.67
N ARG A 108 20.45 -9.99 2.92
CA ARG A 108 21.02 -9.97 1.57
C ARG A 108 22.36 -9.28 1.72
N PHE A 109 23.42 -10.07 1.78
CA PHE A 109 24.77 -9.50 1.78
C PHE A 109 25.04 -8.85 0.43
N CYS A 110 25.47 -7.59 0.44
CA CYS A 110 26.20 -6.99 -0.66
C CYS A 110 27.36 -6.16 -0.11
N THR A 111 28.18 -6.73 0.78
CA THR A 111 29.52 -6.20 1.09
C THR A 111 30.51 -7.32 1.35
N LYS A 112 31.77 -7.02 1.05
CA LYS A 112 32.92 -7.91 0.90
C LYS A 112 33.30 -8.64 2.20
N ALA A 113 32.53 -9.62 2.64
CA ALA A 113 33.04 -10.67 3.52
C ALA A 113 33.39 -11.88 2.65
N LEU A 114 34.67 -11.92 2.28
CA LEU A 114 35.28 -12.94 1.46
C LEU A 114 35.31 -14.29 2.22
N HIS A 115 34.19 -15.00 2.34
CA HIS A 115 34.23 -16.45 2.60
C HIS A 115 34.62 -17.17 1.30
N VAL A 116 35.88 -16.98 0.90
CA VAL A 116 36.52 -17.82 -0.11
C VAL A 116 36.71 -19.20 0.51
N LYS A 117 35.81 -20.13 0.19
CA LYS A 117 36.24 -21.52 0.10
C LYS A 117 37.12 -21.62 -1.14
N ARG A 118 38.42 -21.87 -0.94
CA ARG A 118 39.33 -22.28 -2.02
C ARG A 118 38.83 -23.61 -2.59
N ALA A 119 38.01 -23.54 -3.63
CA ALA A 119 37.75 -24.65 -4.53
C ALA A 119 38.34 -24.29 -5.89
N GLY A 120 39.65 -24.53 -6.05
CA GLY A 120 40.34 -24.38 -7.34
C GLY A 120 40.46 -22.94 -7.87
N TRP A 121 40.97 -22.84 -9.10
CA TRP A 121 41.42 -21.61 -9.79
C TRP A 121 40.30 -20.64 -10.21
N ALA A 122 39.12 -20.68 -9.58
CA ALA A 122 38.02 -19.78 -9.85
C ALA A 122 37.53 -19.13 -8.55
N ARG A 123 37.54 -17.79 -8.48
CA ARG A 123 36.91 -17.04 -7.40
C ARG A 123 35.39 -17.08 -7.62
N VAL A 124 34.70 -18.02 -6.98
CA VAL A 124 33.24 -18.04 -6.95
C VAL A 124 32.77 -17.40 -5.63
N THR A 125 32.12 -16.25 -5.73
CA THR A 125 31.40 -15.64 -4.60
C THR A 125 30.05 -16.34 -4.47
N VAL A 126 29.85 -17.13 -3.41
CA VAL A 126 28.55 -17.73 -3.10
C VAL A 126 27.82 -16.82 -2.13
N MET A 127 26.77 -16.15 -2.60
CA MET A 127 25.88 -15.37 -1.74
C MET A 127 24.88 -16.34 -1.10
N ARG A 128 24.81 -16.37 0.23
CA ARG A 128 23.79 -17.12 0.98
C ARG A 128 22.89 -16.15 1.72
N ALA A 129 21.59 -16.24 1.48
CA ALA A 129 20.59 -15.59 2.32
C ALA A 129 20.23 -16.53 3.47
N TYR A 130 20.20 -15.98 4.67
CA TYR A 130 19.70 -16.65 5.86
C TYR A 130 18.36 -16.04 6.24
N THR A 131 17.50 -16.87 6.77
CA THR A 131 16.19 -16.48 7.28
C THR A 131 16.13 -16.88 8.75
N TRP A 132 15.76 -15.94 9.61
CA TRP A 132 15.63 -16.14 11.05
C TRP A 132 14.18 -15.97 11.48
N TYR A 133 13.75 -16.71 12.49
CA TYR A 133 12.39 -16.66 13.04
C TYR A 133 12.40 -16.64 14.58
N ALA A 134 11.37 -16.03 15.16
CA ALA A 134 11.12 -16.03 16.60
C ALA A 134 9.62 -16.23 16.88
N THR A 135 9.29 -16.84 18.01
CA THR A 135 7.90 -17.18 18.40
C THR A 135 7.42 -16.46 19.65
N ASP A 136 8.30 -15.67 20.26
CA ASP A 136 8.11 -15.00 21.55
C ASP A 136 8.40 -13.51 21.43
N ASN A 137 8.07 -12.93 20.27
CA ASN A 137 8.29 -11.51 20.00
C ASN A 137 9.78 -11.08 20.05
N LEU A 138 10.74 -12.00 19.87
CA LEU A 138 12.18 -11.75 20.08
C LEU A 138 12.53 -11.47 21.55
N GLU A 139 11.83 -12.12 22.49
CA GLU A 139 12.30 -12.23 23.87
C GLU A 139 13.53 -13.14 23.97
N SER A 140 13.56 -14.20 23.17
CA SER A 140 14.71 -15.09 23.04
C SER A 140 15.43 -14.89 21.70
N ASP A 141 16.66 -15.40 21.64
CA ASP A 141 17.45 -15.41 20.42
C ASP A 141 16.68 -16.07 19.26
N PRO A 142 16.63 -15.41 18.09
CA PRO A 142 15.94 -15.94 16.93
C PRO A 142 16.66 -17.20 16.43
N LYS A 143 15.88 -18.12 15.87
CA LYS A 143 16.37 -19.40 15.37
C LYS A 143 16.49 -19.35 13.85
N GLU A 144 17.52 -19.99 13.32
CA GLU A 144 17.67 -20.11 11.86
C GLU A 144 16.52 -20.96 11.32
N LEU A 145 15.83 -20.42 10.32
CA LEU A 145 14.93 -21.20 9.47
C LEU A 145 15.82 -22.06 8.57
N LEU A 146 15.79 -23.38 8.76
CA LEU A 146 16.69 -24.34 8.09
C LEU A 146 16.33 -24.58 6.61
N LEU A 147 16.09 -23.50 5.88
CA LEU A 147 15.67 -23.50 4.50
C LEU A 147 16.23 -22.27 3.77
N PRO A 148 17.00 -22.45 2.67
CA PRO A 148 17.27 -21.37 1.76
C PRO A 148 15.96 -20.94 1.09
N SER A 149 15.44 -19.79 1.52
CA SER A 149 14.20 -19.20 1.01
C SER A 149 14.45 -17.83 0.41
N ARG A 150 13.66 -17.49 -0.61
CA ARG A 150 13.56 -16.14 -1.15
C ARG A 150 12.48 -15.34 -0.45
N GLN A 151 11.42 -16.01 0.00
CA GLN A 151 10.25 -15.41 0.63
C GLN A 151 9.58 -16.41 1.58
N GLY A 152 9.19 -15.96 2.78
CA GLY A 152 8.25 -16.65 3.68
C GLY A 152 6.97 -15.83 3.88
N LYS A 153 5.85 -16.48 4.18
CA LYS A 153 4.62 -15.86 4.73
C LYS A 153 3.88 -16.86 5.61
N PHE A 154 3.43 -16.43 6.78
CA PHE A 154 2.46 -17.19 7.58
C PHE A 154 1.11 -17.21 6.86
N ALA A 155 0.40 -18.35 6.91
CA ALA A 155 -0.92 -18.48 6.32
C ALA A 155 -1.91 -17.47 6.94
N HIS A 156 -1.83 -17.27 8.25
CA HIS A 156 -2.68 -16.36 9.02
C HIS A 156 -2.24 -14.89 8.96
N SER A 157 -1.59 -14.46 7.88
CA SER A 157 -1.08 -13.09 7.76
C SER A 157 -2.08 -12.06 7.21
N SER A 158 -3.38 -12.36 7.23
CA SER A 158 -4.46 -11.45 6.82
C SER A 158 -5.67 -11.66 7.73
N LYS A 159 -6.36 -10.57 8.11
CA LYS A 159 -7.58 -10.65 8.96
C LYS A 159 -8.78 -11.19 8.16
N GLU A 160 -8.77 -10.95 6.85
CA GLU A 160 -9.81 -11.31 5.89
C GLU A 160 -9.65 -12.77 5.42
N PHE A 161 -8.43 -13.33 5.48
CA PHE A 161 -8.14 -14.72 5.11
C PHE A 161 -8.44 -15.71 6.23
N LYS A 162 -9.72 -15.90 6.52
CA LYS A 162 -10.20 -16.81 7.58
C LYS A 162 -10.22 -18.26 7.09
N HIS A 163 -9.42 -19.14 7.71
CA HIS A 163 -9.34 -20.56 7.38
C HIS A 163 -8.98 -21.43 8.59
N ASN A 164 -9.05 -22.75 8.43
CA ASN A 164 -8.81 -23.73 9.51
C ASN A 164 -7.39 -24.35 9.52
N ALA A 165 -6.53 -23.96 8.58
CA ALA A 165 -5.15 -24.46 8.55
C ALA A 165 -4.39 -24.13 9.86
N PRO A 166 -3.38 -24.92 10.26
CA PRO A 166 -2.65 -24.72 11.50
C PRO A 166 -2.12 -23.29 11.69
N GLU A 167 -2.19 -22.75 12.91
CA GLU A 167 -1.78 -21.36 13.23
C GLU A 167 -0.35 -21.04 12.81
N ASN A 168 0.53 -22.04 12.89
CA ASN A 168 1.95 -21.91 12.57
C ASN A 168 2.30 -22.36 11.15
N LEU A 169 1.31 -22.53 10.26
CA LEU A 169 1.56 -22.86 8.86
C LEU A 169 2.31 -21.70 8.17
N ILE A 170 3.47 -22.03 7.61
CA ILE A 170 4.30 -21.09 6.84
C ILE A 170 4.45 -21.61 5.41
N TYR A 171 4.26 -20.70 4.46
CA TYR A 171 4.63 -20.88 3.07
C TYR A 171 5.99 -20.23 2.80
N CYS A 172 6.89 -20.96 2.14
CA CYS A 172 8.17 -20.41 1.70
C CYS A 172 8.43 -20.71 0.22
N ILE A 173 8.85 -19.69 -0.52
CA ILE A 173 9.48 -19.89 -1.84
C ILE A 173 10.95 -20.23 -1.56
N GLY A 174 11.38 -21.45 -1.88
CA GLY A 174 12.73 -21.91 -1.56
C GLY A 174 13.21 -23.08 -2.40
N TRP A 175 14.38 -23.62 -2.03
CA TRP A 175 15.03 -24.71 -2.75
C TRP A 175 15.14 -25.98 -1.88
N GLU A 176 15.13 -27.14 -2.53
CA GLU A 176 15.49 -28.41 -1.90
C GLU A 176 17.01 -28.61 -1.98
N GLY A 177 17.73 -28.24 -0.91
CA GLY A 177 19.18 -28.45 -0.79
C GLY A 177 19.88 -27.34 0.00
N THR A 178 21.21 -27.44 0.15
CA THR A 178 22.06 -26.50 0.91
C THR A 178 22.83 -25.51 0.03
N ALA A 179 22.57 -25.51 -1.28
CA ALA A 179 23.18 -24.63 -2.25
C ALA A 179 22.11 -23.99 -3.14
N TYR A 180 22.35 -22.74 -3.57
CA TYR A 180 21.72 -22.15 -4.75
C TYR A 180 22.22 -22.91 -5.99
N SER A 181 21.84 -24.18 -6.13
CA SER A 181 22.09 -24.93 -7.35
C SER A 181 21.14 -24.43 -8.44
N SER A 182 21.39 -24.87 -9.68
CA SER A 182 20.59 -24.63 -10.89
C SER A 182 19.14 -25.15 -10.85
N LEU A 183 18.54 -25.29 -9.67
CA LEU A 183 17.19 -25.76 -9.43
C LEU A 183 16.24 -24.57 -9.35
N SER A 184 15.09 -24.70 -10.00
CA SER A 184 14.02 -23.71 -9.95
C SER A 184 13.36 -23.70 -8.56
N PRO A 185 13.00 -22.53 -8.01
CA PRO A 185 12.37 -22.43 -6.68
C PRO A 185 11.01 -23.14 -6.63
N LYS A 186 10.67 -23.69 -5.46
CA LYS A 186 9.41 -24.39 -5.17
C LYS A 186 8.65 -23.70 -4.04
N LEU A 187 7.36 -23.98 -3.92
CA LEU A 187 6.55 -23.56 -2.78
C LEU A 187 6.60 -24.67 -1.71
N LEU A 188 7.14 -24.32 -0.54
CA LEU A 188 7.40 -25.22 0.57
C LEU A 188 6.52 -24.86 1.76
N LEU A 189 5.99 -25.86 2.45
CA LEU A 189 5.12 -25.71 3.62
C LEU A 189 5.78 -26.33 4.84
N SER A 190 5.56 -25.71 5.98
CA SER A 190 5.91 -26.28 7.29
C SER A 190 5.00 -25.75 8.38
N THR A 191 4.75 -26.61 9.37
CA THR A 191 4.14 -26.28 10.66
C THR A 191 5.14 -26.38 11.82
N ASP A 192 6.43 -26.57 11.54
CA ASP A 192 7.47 -26.68 12.57
C ASP A 192 8.77 -25.94 12.22
N PHE A 193 8.67 -24.95 11.34
CA PHE A 193 9.78 -24.12 10.87
C PHE A 193 10.86 -24.95 10.15
N PHE A 194 10.42 -25.93 9.36
CA PHE A 194 11.24 -26.83 8.54
C PHE A 194 12.22 -27.69 9.34
N LYS A 195 11.90 -28.00 10.60
CA LYS A 195 12.75 -28.87 11.44
C LYS A 195 12.57 -30.35 11.08
N LYS A 196 11.32 -30.81 11.06
CA LYS A 196 10.92 -32.17 10.68
C LYS A 196 9.82 -32.14 9.62
N ASP A 197 8.92 -31.16 9.68
CA ASP A 197 7.86 -30.95 8.71
C ASP A 197 8.37 -30.07 7.56
N LYS A 198 8.74 -30.72 6.46
CA LYS A 198 9.06 -30.04 5.20
C LYS A 198 8.27 -30.70 4.09
N LYS A 199 7.28 -29.98 3.56
CA LYS A 199 6.43 -30.45 2.46
C LYS A 199 6.64 -29.57 1.25
N VAL A 200 6.81 -30.17 0.09
CA VAL A 200 6.70 -29.47 -1.19
C VAL A 200 5.23 -29.43 -1.56
N LEU A 201 4.69 -28.25 -1.84
CA LEU A 201 3.32 -28.15 -2.32
C LEU A 201 3.24 -28.65 -3.75
N THR A 202 2.37 -29.62 -4.00
CA THR A 202 2.05 -30.04 -5.37
C THR A 202 0.92 -29.20 -5.91
N LEU A 203 1.22 -28.37 -6.91
CA LEU A 203 0.21 -27.53 -7.56
C LEU A 203 -0.51 -28.31 -8.67
N PRO A 204 -1.85 -28.31 -8.72
CA PRO A 204 -2.61 -29.15 -9.64
C PRO A 204 -2.37 -28.74 -11.10
N GLY A 205 -2.15 -29.72 -11.97
CA GLY A 205 -1.85 -29.45 -13.38
C GLY A 205 -0.57 -28.64 -13.62
N GLY A 206 0.27 -28.46 -12.60
CA GLY A 206 1.59 -27.85 -12.71
C GLY A 206 2.62 -28.83 -13.27
N ASN A 207 3.88 -28.39 -13.35
CA ASN A 207 4.96 -29.30 -13.72
C ASN A 207 5.12 -30.41 -12.66
N LYS A 208 5.64 -31.57 -13.08
CA LYS A 208 5.77 -32.77 -12.21
C LYS A 208 6.57 -32.53 -10.93
N ASN A 209 7.39 -31.48 -10.87
CA ASN A 209 8.29 -31.19 -9.76
C ASN A 209 7.86 -30.00 -8.89
N SER A 210 6.73 -29.35 -9.21
CA SER A 210 6.23 -28.11 -8.60
C SER A 210 7.28 -26.99 -8.49
N GLU A 211 8.06 -26.85 -9.57
CA GLU A 211 9.16 -25.91 -9.74
C GLU A 211 8.70 -24.61 -10.42
N GLY A 212 9.50 -23.55 -10.28
CA GLY A 212 9.31 -22.29 -11.01
C GLY A 212 8.42 -21.28 -10.28
N VAL A 213 8.25 -21.40 -8.96
CA VAL A 213 7.44 -20.46 -8.17
C VAL A 213 8.18 -19.13 -8.04
N LEU A 214 7.59 -18.05 -8.56
CA LEU A 214 8.21 -16.73 -8.63
C LEU A 214 7.78 -15.79 -7.50
N ALA A 215 6.51 -15.83 -7.11
CA ALA A 215 5.92 -14.91 -6.14
C ALA A 215 4.78 -15.56 -5.36
N LEU A 216 4.61 -15.10 -4.11
CA LEU A 216 3.53 -15.47 -3.21
C LEU A 216 2.95 -14.21 -2.57
N ALA A 217 1.63 -14.08 -2.60
CA ALA A 217 0.89 -12.98 -1.98
C ALA A 217 -0.31 -13.53 -1.20
N ILE A 218 -0.67 -12.87 -0.11
CA ILE A 218 -1.94 -13.05 0.59
C ILE A 218 -2.66 -11.71 0.49
N VAL A 219 -3.85 -11.68 -0.12
CA VAL A 219 -4.63 -10.48 -0.39
C VAL A 219 -6.09 -10.76 -0.08
N SER A 220 -6.75 -9.90 0.72
CA SER A 220 -8.12 -10.16 1.19
C SER A 220 -8.22 -11.60 1.75
N LYS A 221 -9.10 -12.43 1.20
CA LYS A 221 -9.29 -13.85 1.55
C LYS A 221 -8.55 -14.86 0.66
N PHE A 222 -7.62 -14.41 -0.17
CA PHE A 222 -6.93 -15.25 -1.16
C PHE A 222 -5.44 -15.38 -0.84
N VAL A 223 -4.89 -16.58 -1.00
CA VAL A 223 -3.44 -16.77 -1.17
C VAL A 223 -3.15 -17.12 -2.62
N VAL A 224 -2.21 -16.41 -3.23
CA VAL A 224 -1.92 -16.45 -4.66
C VAL A 224 -0.45 -16.76 -4.89
N ALA A 225 -0.17 -17.73 -5.76
CA ALA A 225 1.17 -18.10 -6.19
C ALA A 225 1.32 -17.91 -7.71
N GLY A 226 2.33 -17.15 -8.11
CA GLY A 226 2.74 -17.02 -9.51
C GLY A 226 3.82 -18.03 -9.85
N VAL A 227 3.61 -18.84 -10.89
CA VAL A 227 4.49 -19.96 -11.24
C VAL A 227 4.83 -19.92 -12.73
N ARG A 228 6.11 -20.05 -13.09
CA ARG A 228 6.52 -20.19 -14.48
C ARG A 228 6.11 -21.56 -15.01
N ASP A 229 5.45 -21.58 -16.16
CA ASP A 229 5.22 -22.82 -16.90
C ASP A 229 6.56 -23.31 -17.46
N LEU A 230 6.94 -24.53 -17.09
CA LEU A 230 8.19 -25.17 -17.53
C LEU A 230 7.92 -26.25 -18.60
N SER A 231 6.69 -26.36 -19.10
CA SER A 231 6.37 -27.33 -20.15
C SER A 231 7.10 -26.97 -21.46
N PRO A 232 7.59 -27.94 -22.24
CA PRO A 232 8.35 -27.67 -23.48
C PRO A 232 7.58 -26.85 -24.53
N SER A 233 6.25 -26.85 -24.46
CA SER A 233 5.34 -26.10 -25.33
C SER A 233 5.07 -24.66 -24.86
N SER A 234 5.41 -24.32 -23.62
CA SER A 234 5.15 -22.99 -23.06
C SER A 234 6.23 -21.99 -23.48
N GLN A 235 5.82 -20.80 -23.91
CA GLN A 235 6.74 -19.73 -24.32
C GLN A 235 7.06 -18.79 -23.13
N ASN A 236 7.59 -19.34 -22.03
CA ASN A 236 7.71 -18.63 -20.74
C ASN A 236 6.37 -18.07 -20.21
N ASP A 237 5.30 -18.83 -20.42
CA ASP A 237 3.99 -18.46 -19.89
C ASP A 237 3.99 -18.58 -18.35
N MET A 238 3.18 -17.76 -17.70
CA MET A 238 2.98 -17.76 -16.26
C MET A 238 1.62 -18.38 -15.93
N LEU A 239 1.61 -19.22 -14.90
CA LEU A 239 0.42 -19.78 -14.30
C LEU A 239 0.17 -19.09 -12.96
N MET A 240 -1.09 -18.80 -12.68
CA MET A 240 -1.51 -18.34 -11.36
C MET A 240 -2.21 -19.49 -10.64
N TYR A 241 -1.90 -19.66 -9.36
CA TYR A 241 -2.58 -20.58 -8.48
C TYR A 241 -3.17 -19.83 -7.30
N VAL A 242 -4.38 -20.20 -6.90
CA VAL A 242 -5.11 -19.53 -5.82
C VAL A 242 -5.64 -20.58 -4.84
N SER A 243 -5.65 -20.22 -3.55
CA SER A 243 -6.37 -20.93 -2.51
C SER A 243 -7.13 -19.94 -1.63
N VAL A 244 -8.28 -20.36 -1.11
CA VAL A 244 -9.13 -19.61 -0.18
C VAL A 244 -9.24 -20.28 1.20
N ASP A 245 -8.55 -21.40 1.39
CA ASP A 245 -8.59 -22.21 2.62
C ASP A 245 -7.21 -22.65 3.10
N ALA A 246 -6.14 -22.16 2.46
CA ALA A 246 -4.73 -22.49 2.72
C ALA A 246 -4.34 -23.97 2.41
N GLU A 247 -5.28 -24.82 2.01
CA GLU A 247 -5.07 -26.25 1.81
C GLU A 247 -5.26 -26.65 0.35
N ASN A 248 -6.39 -26.27 -0.23
CA ASN A 248 -6.78 -26.63 -1.59
C ASN A 248 -6.40 -25.50 -2.54
N TRP A 249 -5.56 -25.83 -3.50
CA TRP A 249 -5.11 -24.90 -4.54
C TRP A 249 -5.77 -25.22 -5.86
N ALA A 250 -6.05 -24.19 -6.64
CA ALA A 250 -6.60 -24.32 -7.98
C ALA A 250 -5.85 -23.39 -8.95
N LYS A 251 -5.72 -23.83 -10.20
CA LYS A 251 -5.14 -23.03 -11.28
C LYS A 251 -6.14 -21.97 -11.72
N GLY A 252 -5.70 -20.73 -11.78
CA GLY A 252 -6.44 -19.61 -12.36
C GLY A 252 -6.60 -19.79 -13.88
N MET A 253 -7.83 -19.61 -14.35
CA MET A 253 -8.25 -19.75 -15.74
C MET A 253 -8.50 -18.36 -16.31
N PHE A 254 -7.69 -17.99 -17.30
CA PHE A 254 -7.71 -16.69 -17.96
C PHE A 254 -8.37 -16.81 -19.35
N PRO A 255 -9.11 -15.78 -19.82
CA PRO A 255 -9.81 -15.84 -21.09
C PRO A 255 -8.85 -15.91 -22.29
N HIS A 256 -9.02 -16.95 -23.12
CA HIS A 256 -8.16 -17.26 -24.28
C HIS A 256 -8.17 -16.21 -25.41
N THR A 257 -9.22 -15.40 -25.50
CA THR A 257 -9.45 -14.42 -26.57
C THR A 257 -8.76 -13.08 -26.34
N SER A 258 -8.22 -12.87 -25.15
CA SER A 258 -7.46 -11.67 -24.84
C SER A 258 -6.03 -11.82 -25.36
N SER A 259 -5.42 -10.75 -25.88
CA SER A 259 -3.97 -10.69 -26.17
C SER A 259 -3.11 -10.85 -24.89
N SER A 260 -3.76 -11.08 -23.75
CA SER A 260 -3.27 -11.23 -22.38
C SER A 260 -2.80 -12.65 -22.07
N LYS A 261 -1.88 -13.19 -22.86
CA LYS A 261 -1.10 -14.33 -22.37
C LYS A 261 -0.21 -13.84 -21.22
N LEU A 262 -0.46 -14.37 -20.02
CA LEU A 262 0.38 -14.16 -18.84
C LEU A 262 1.83 -14.55 -19.16
N ARG A 263 2.73 -13.57 -19.24
CA ARG A 263 4.17 -13.77 -19.30
C ARG A 263 4.84 -13.32 -18.01
N GLU A 264 6.12 -13.66 -17.85
CA GLU A 264 6.90 -13.18 -16.71
C GLU A 264 6.90 -11.64 -16.64
N ASN A 265 6.68 -11.08 -15.44
CA ASN A 265 6.42 -9.65 -15.18
C ASN A 265 5.09 -9.10 -15.73
N ALA A 266 4.16 -9.94 -16.20
CA ALA A 266 2.94 -9.50 -16.85
C ALA A 266 1.70 -9.42 -15.97
N CYS A 267 1.79 -9.47 -14.63
CA CYS A 267 0.60 -9.29 -13.79
C CYS A 267 0.88 -8.63 -12.43
N THR A 268 0.01 -7.71 -12.03
CA THR A 268 -0.03 -7.12 -10.69
C THR A 268 -1.35 -7.53 -10.03
N VAL A 269 -1.28 -8.05 -8.81
CA VAL A 269 -2.47 -8.26 -7.97
C VAL A 269 -2.85 -6.90 -7.40
N VAL A 270 -4.04 -6.41 -7.71
CA VAL A 270 -4.54 -5.10 -7.24
C VAL A 270 -5.40 -5.27 -5.98
N GLU A 271 -5.84 -4.16 -5.39
CA GLU A 271 -6.80 -4.18 -4.29
C GLU A 271 -7.99 -5.08 -4.65
N SER A 272 -8.34 -5.99 -3.73
CA SER A 272 -9.30 -7.07 -3.99
C SER A 272 -10.31 -7.12 -2.85
N THR A 273 -11.53 -7.53 -3.17
CA THR A 273 -12.61 -7.64 -2.19
C THR A 273 -12.70 -9.04 -1.61
N THR A 274 -13.61 -9.28 -0.67
CA THR A 274 -13.96 -10.65 -0.26
C THR A 274 -14.80 -11.37 -1.32
N HIS A 275 -15.23 -10.68 -2.38
CA HIS A 275 -16.07 -11.23 -3.44
C HIS A 275 -15.25 -11.65 -4.66
N SER A 276 -14.19 -10.91 -5.00
CA SER A 276 -13.40 -11.15 -6.20
C SER A 276 -11.92 -10.81 -5.98
N LEU A 277 -11.03 -11.59 -6.59
CA LEU A 277 -9.61 -11.26 -6.74
C LEU A 277 -9.41 -10.44 -8.01
N GLY A 278 -8.82 -9.24 -7.86
CA GLY A 278 -8.45 -8.33 -8.94
C GLY A 278 -7.01 -8.53 -9.41
N VAL A 279 -6.81 -8.71 -10.71
CA VAL A 279 -5.50 -8.91 -11.33
C VAL A 279 -5.39 -8.07 -12.60
N ASP A 280 -4.39 -7.19 -12.66
CA ASP A 280 -4.10 -6.41 -13.86
C ASP A 280 -2.96 -7.05 -14.66
N VAL A 281 -3.27 -7.48 -15.89
CA VAL A 281 -2.36 -8.20 -16.77
C VAL A 281 -1.78 -7.26 -17.83
N LEU A 282 -0.46 -7.24 -17.97
CA LEU A 282 0.22 -6.47 -19.01
C LEU A 282 -0.15 -6.98 -20.40
N LEU A 283 -0.38 -6.05 -21.31
CA LEU A 283 -0.48 -6.37 -22.72
C LEU A 283 0.94 -6.59 -23.27
N HIS A 284 1.09 -7.68 -24.03
CA HIS A 284 2.36 -8.30 -24.45
C HIS A 284 3.42 -7.39 -25.09
N SER A 285 3.07 -6.17 -25.50
CA SER A 285 3.95 -5.20 -26.13
C SER A 285 4.31 -3.99 -25.23
N ARG A 286 3.67 -3.81 -24.06
CA ARG A 286 3.67 -2.50 -23.36
C ARG A 286 3.73 -2.65 -21.84
N LEU A 287 4.82 -2.19 -21.22
CA LEU A 287 5.00 -2.23 -19.75
C LEU A 287 4.08 -1.26 -18.99
N THR A 288 3.40 -0.35 -19.68
CA THR A 288 2.63 0.74 -19.07
C THR A 288 1.14 0.73 -19.39
N ILE A 289 0.65 -0.33 -20.05
CA ILE A 289 -0.78 -0.51 -20.38
C ILE A 289 -1.17 -1.95 -20.09
N GLY A 290 -2.25 -2.13 -19.32
CA GLY A 290 -2.75 -3.44 -18.94
C GLY A 290 -4.21 -3.68 -19.29
N THR A 291 -4.71 -4.79 -18.78
CA THR A 291 -6.11 -5.18 -18.74
C THR A 291 -6.42 -5.71 -17.34
N LEU A 292 -7.37 -5.07 -16.67
CA LEU A 292 -7.90 -5.52 -15.38
C LEU A 292 -8.82 -6.71 -15.59
N LEU A 293 -8.57 -7.76 -14.83
CA LEU A 293 -9.39 -8.96 -14.76
C LEU A 293 -9.90 -9.12 -13.34
N VAL A 294 -11.17 -9.50 -13.21
CA VAL A 294 -11.79 -9.88 -11.94
C VAL A 294 -12.14 -11.35 -11.97
N SER A 295 -12.03 -12.01 -10.82
CA SER A 295 -12.34 -13.43 -10.70
C SER A 295 -13.70 -13.69 -10.09
N ASN A 296 -14.14 -14.94 -10.20
CA ASN A 296 -15.24 -15.47 -9.39
C ASN A 296 -14.86 -15.59 -7.89
N SER A 297 -15.82 -15.97 -7.06
CA SER A 297 -15.71 -15.93 -5.59
C SER A 297 -14.62 -16.76 -4.93
N ASN A 298 -14.00 -17.69 -5.66
CA ASN A 298 -12.88 -18.51 -5.19
C ASN A 298 -11.56 -18.23 -5.93
N GLY A 299 -11.51 -17.21 -6.79
CA GLY A 299 -10.28 -16.77 -7.46
C GLY A 299 -9.82 -17.65 -8.62
N THR A 300 -10.69 -18.49 -9.19
CA THR A 300 -10.27 -19.53 -10.17
C THR A 300 -10.61 -19.21 -11.62
N TYR A 301 -11.69 -18.47 -11.89
CA TYR A 301 -12.09 -18.10 -13.25
C TYR A 301 -12.09 -16.58 -13.37
N PHE A 302 -11.32 -16.07 -14.33
CA PHE A 302 -11.19 -14.64 -14.57
C PHE A 302 -11.98 -14.22 -15.80
N VAL A 303 -12.57 -13.03 -15.70
CA VAL A 303 -13.20 -12.33 -16.81
C VAL A 303 -12.53 -10.97 -16.98
N GLU A 304 -12.59 -10.46 -18.20
CA GLU A 304 -12.10 -9.12 -18.51
C GLU A 304 -13.05 -8.07 -17.94
N SER A 305 -12.52 -7.21 -17.06
CA SER A 305 -13.27 -6.14 -16.40
C SER A 305 -13.03 -4.80 -17.12
N LEU A 306 -11.76 -4.42 -17.31
CA LEU A 306 -11.41 -3.12 -17.89
C LEU A 306 -10.17 -3.23 -18.77
N LYS A 307 -10.26 -2.75 -20.01
CA LYS A 307 -9.12 -2.71 -20.95
C LYS A 307 -8.33 -1.41 -20.82
N ASN A 308 -7.07 -1.48 -21.25
CA ASN A 308 -6.18 -0.34 -21.43
C ASN A 308 -5.91 0.43 -20.13
N THR A 309 -5.85 -0.27 -19.00
CA THR A 309 -5.55 0.33 -17.70
C THR A 309 -4.20 1.05 -17.74
N ASN A 310 -4.13 2.23 -17.13
CA ASN A 310 -2.91 3.02 -17.05
C ASN A 310 -1.97 2.45 -15.97
N ARG A 311 -0.71 2.26 -16.34
CA ARG A 311 0.34 1.75 -15.45
C ARG A 311 1.60 2.58 -15.55
N ASN A 312 2.44 2.49 -14.53
CA ASN A 312 3.80 3.02 -14.57
C ASN A 312 4.86 1.89 -14.64
N LEU A 313 6.13 2.25 -14.79
CA LEU A 313 7.23 1.30 -14.95
C LEU A 313 7.58 0.53 -13.67
N GLU A 314 7.09 0.99 -12.52
CA GLU A 314 7.27 0.31 -11.22
C GLU A 314 6.22 -0.79 -11.00
N GLY A 315 5.19 -0.87 -11.86
CA GLY A 315 4.15 -1.88 -11.81
C GLY A 315 2.89 -1.44 -11.07
N PHE A 316 2.79 -0.17 -10.64
CA PHE A 316 1.55 0.42 -10.14
C PHE A 316 0.52 0.53 -11.25
N VAL A 317 -0.73 0.28 -10.88
CA VAL A 317 -1.91 0.33 -11.75
C VAL A 317 -2.83 1.38 -11.15
N ASP A 318 -3.32 2.32 -11.97
CA ASP A 318 -4.30 3.31 -11.53
C ASP A 318 -5.66 2.64 -11.29
N PHE A 319 -5.79 2.03 -10.11
CA PHE A 319 -7.00 1.39 -9.62
C PHE A 319 -7.04 1.50 -8.09
N GLU A 320 -8.16 1.96 -7.54
CA GLU A 320 -8.43 2.01 -6.10
C GLU A 320 -9.89 1.64 -5.88
N THR A 321 -10.19 0.85 -4.85
CA THR A 321 -11.58 0.73 -4.36
C THR A 321 -11.93 1.97 -3.54
N ILE A 322 -13.17 2.11 -3.11
CA ILE A 322 -13.54 3.12 -2.12
C ILE A 322 -13.54 2.50 -0.73
N TYR A 323 -12.88 3.16 0.22
CA TYR A 323 -12.86 2.72 1.61
C TYR A 323 -14.29 2.58 2.18
N ASP A 324 -14.56 1.47 2.86
CA ASP A 324 -15.82 1.13 3.53
C ASP A 324 -17.10 1.11 2.65
N ILE A 325 -16.98 1.18 1.31
CA ILE A 325 -18.14 1.05 0.40
C ILE A 325 -17.85 -0.01 -0.66
N GLU A 326 -18.50 -1.16 -0.51
CA GLU A 326 -18.34 -2.28 -1.44
C GLU A 326 -18.91 -1.95 -2.84
N GLY A 327 -18.23 -2.46 -3.86
CA GLY A 327 -18.65 -2.36 -5.26
C GLY A 327 -18.22 -1.07 -5.96
N ILE A 328 -17.82 -0.03 -5.22
CA ILE A 328 -17.36 1.23 -5.83
C ILE A 328 -15.83 1.19 -6.02
N GLY A 329 -15.38 1.51 -7.24
CA GLY A 329 -13.97 1.59 -7.57
C GLY A 329 -13.69 2.60 -8.67
N LEU A 330 -12.49 3.17 -8.66
CA LEU A 330 -12.01 4.15 -9.63
C LEU A 330 -10.79 3.61 -10.36
N ALA A 331 -10.72 3.85 -11.66
CA ALA A 331 -9.59 3.45 -12.47
C ALA A 331 -9.28 4.47 -13.56
N ASN A 332 -8.02 4.48 -14.02
CA ASN A 332 -7.64 5.24 -15.21
C ASN A 332 -7.31 4.33 -16.39
N VAL A 333 -7.75 4.72 -17.58
CA VAL A 333 -7.52 4.03 -18.85
C VAL A 333 -6.87 4.94 -19.87
N VAL A 334 -6.19 4.34 -20.84
CA VAL A 334 -5.60 5.04 -21.99
C VAL A 334 -6.58 4.99 -23.17
N ASP A 335 -7.07 6.16 -23.63
CA ASP A 335 -8.13 6.29 -24.65
C ASP A 335 -7.70 5.74 -26.02
N LYS A 336 -6.47 6.07 -26.44
CA LYS A 336 -5.92 5.70 -27.76
C LYS A 336 -4.59 4.98 -27.62
N PRO A 337 -4.60 3.75 -27.10
CA PRO A 337 -3.38 3.05 -26.72
C PRO A 337 -2.48 2.73 -27.92
N HIS A 338 -3.01 2.71 -29.15
CA HIS A 338 -2.23 2.49 -30.38
C HIS A 338 -1.46 3.73 -30.89
N GLU A 339 -1.89 4.95 -30.57
CA GLU A 339 -1.23 6.18 -31.05
C GLU A 339 0.04 6.52 -30.26
N VAL A 340 0.05 6.13 -28.98
CA VAL A 340 1.21 6.21 -28.07
C VAL A 340 2.33 5.26 -28.53
N ASP A 341 1.96 4.20 -29.25
CA ASP A 341 2.76 2.98 -29.49
C ASP A 341 3.79 3.05 -30.65
N GLY A 342 4.43 4.20 -30.86
CA GLY A 342 5.47 4.30 -31.88
C GLY A 342 5.82 5.70 -32.36
N ARG A 343 5.04 6.70 -31.95
CA ARG A 343 5.28 8.12 -32.29
C ARG A 343 5.74 8.98 -31.12
N GLY A 344 5.88 8.39 -29.92
CA GLY A 344 6.20 9.14 -28.70
C GLY A 344 5.11 10.16 -28.32
N ALA A 345 3.87 9.94 -28.77
CA ALA A 345 2.74 10.80 -28.43
C ALA A 345 2.45 10.70 -26.92
N GLU A 346 2.01 11.82 -26.34
CA GLU A 346 1.59 11.87 -24.95
C GLU A 346 0.37 10.95 -24.72
N ARG A 347 0.34 10.31 -23.55
CA ARG A 347 -0.77 9.41 -23.18
C ARG A 347 -1.98 10.25 -22.81
N ILE A 348 -3.09 10.06 -23.52
CA ILE A 348 -4.40 10.58 -23.11
C ILE A 348 -4.99 9.58 -22.12
N VAL A 349 -5.05 9.99 -20.86
CA VAL A 349 -5.55 9.20 -19.73
C VAL A 349 -6.95 9.69 -19.36
N LYS A 350 -7.90 8.77 -19.21
CA LYS A 350 -9.30 9.02 -18.83
C LYS A 350 -9.65 8.25 -17.57
N SER A 351 -10.41 8.86 -16.67
CA SER A 351 -10.90 8.20 -15.45
C SER A 351 -12.29 7.60 -15.65
N VAL A 352 -12.50 6.45 -15.04
CA VAL A 352 -13.76 5.70 -15.03
C VAL A 352 -14.08 5.22 -13.62
N ILE A 353 -15.36 5.04 -13.34
CA ILE A 353 -15.91 4.55 -12.07
C ILE A 353 -16.74 3.29 -12.30
N THR A 354 -16.69 2.37 -11.35
CA THR A 354 -17.59 1.20 -11.23
C THR A 354 -18.39 1.32 -9.94
N PHE A 355 -19.59 0.73 -9.93
CA PHE A 355 -20.45 0.59 -8.75
C PHE A 355 -20.90 -0.87 -8.54
N ASP A 356 -20.30 -1.80 -9.27
CA ASP A 356 -20.66 -3.22 -9.32
C ASP A 356 -19.41 -4.12 -9.31
N ASP A 357 -18.39 -3.73 -8.53
CA ASP A 357 -17.14 -4.46 -8.31
C ASP A 357 -16.37 -4.75 -9.62
N GLY A 358 -16.39 -3.78 -10.54
CA GLY A 358 -15.70 -3.85 -11.82
C GLY A 358 -16.43 -4.68 -12.88
N SER A 359 -17.69 -5.04 -12.67
CA SER A 359 -18.50 -5.69 -13.72
C SER A 359 -18.80 -4.73 -14.87
N SER A 360 -19.05 -3.45 -14.58
CA SER A 360 -19.22 -2.38 -15.56
C SER A 360 -18.51 -1.10 -15.12
N TRP A 361 -18.14 -0.29 -16.11
CA TRP A 361 -17.39 0.95 -15.92
C TRP A 361 -18.03 2.07 -16.72
N ALA A 362 -18.12 3.26 -16.12
CA ALA A 362 -18.66 4.45 -16.75
C ALA A 362 -17.69 5.64 -16.60
N PRO A 363 -17.66 6.60 -17.55
CA PRO A 363 -16.99 7.87 -17.35
C PRO A 363 -17.59 8.63 -16.16
N ILE A 364 -16.76 9.44 -15.48
CA ILE A 364 -17.19 10.20 -14.32
C ILE A 364 -17.86 11.51 -14.77
N HIS A 365 -19.05 11.81 -14.26
CA HIS A 365 -19.73 13.06 -14.57
C HIS A 365 -18.96 14.28 -14.03
N ALA A 366 -18.68 15.23 -14.90
CA ALA A 366 -18.03 16.47 -14.53
C ALA A 366 -18.97 17.43 -13.78
N PRO A 367 -18.45 18.24 -12.83
CA PRO A 367 -19.21 19.34 -12.27
C PRO A 367 -19.67 20.30 -13.38
N SER A 368 -20.87 20.86 -13.22
CA SER A 368 -21.40 21.86 -14.17
C SER A 368 -20.76 23.24 -13.99
N LYS A 369 -20.39 23.57 -12.75
CA LYS A 369 -19.84 24.87 -12.35
C LYS A 369 -18.45 24.72 -11.72
N ASP A 370 -17.60 25.72 -11.94
CA ASP A 370 -16.35 25.88 -11.19
C ASP A 370 -16.58 26.57 -9.84
N VAL A 371 -15.51 26.71 -9.05
CA VAL A 371 -15.53 27.38 -7.73
C VAL A 371 -16.04 28.82 -7.74
N ASP A 372 -16.01 29.50 -8.90
CA ASP A 372 -16.49 30.88 -9.04
C ASP A 372 -17.94 30.93 -9.57
N GLY A 373 -18.60 29.78 -9.68
CA GLY A 373 -19.96 29.64 -10.20
C GLY A 373 -20.05 29.75 -11.74
N LYS A 374 -18.92 29.71 -12.45
CA LYS A 374 -18.87 29.79 -13.91
C LYS A 374 -19.07 28.41 -14.52
N ASP A 375 -19.76 28.32 -15.66
CA ASP A 375 -19.91 27.07 -16.40
C ASP A 375 -18.55 26.52 -16.87
N ILE A 376 -18.32 25.23 -16.62
CA ILE A 376 -17.10 24.52 -17.05
C ILE A 376 -17.14 24.21 -18.56
N GLY A 377 -18.32 24.24 -19.19
CA GLY A 377 -18.46 23.99 -20.63
C GLY A 377 -18.30 22.52 -21.03
N CYS A 378 -18.35 21.61 -20.05
CA CYS A 378 -18.37 20.16 -20.25
C CYS A 378 -19.81 19.68 -20.34
N ASP A 379 -20.26 19.21 -21.51
CA ASP A 379 -21.61 18.63 -21.64
C ASP A 379 -21.62 17.18 -21.15
N THR A 380 -22.12 16.97 -19.95
CA THR A 380 -22.19 15.64 -19.32
C THR A 380 -23.26 14.73 -19.93
N LYS A 381 -24.08 15.22 -20.88
CA LYS A 381 -24.97 14.34 -21.67
C LYS A 381 -24.21 13.53 -22.71
N GLU A 382 -23.03 14.01 -23.12
CA GLU A 382 -22.12 13.35 -24.04
C GLU A 382 -20.79 13.08 -23.34
N THR A 383 -20.81 12.19 -22.35
CA THR A 383 -19.65 11.83 -21.51
C THR A 383 -18.43 11.35 -22.29
N ASP A 384 -18.64 10.89 -23.53
CA ASP A 384 -17.59 10.48 -24.46
C ASP A 384 -16.77 11.67 -24.99
N LEU A 385 -17.37 12.87 -25.05
CA LEU A 385 -16.69 14.10 -25.43
C LEU A 385 -15.97 14.75 -24.24
N CYS A 386 -16.61 14.74 -23.07
CA CYS A 386 -16.07 15.37 -21.87
C CYS A 386 -16.58 14.70 -20.59
N SER A 387 -15.65 14.43 -19.67
CA SER A 387 -15.91 13.84 -18.35
C SER A 387 -14.87 14.31 -17.35
N LEU A 388 -15.10 14.04 -16.05
CA LEU A 388 -14.12 14.31 -15.01
C LEU A 388 -12.99 13.29 -15.06
N HIS A 389 -11.76 13.76 -14.90
CA HIS A 389 -10.57 12.93 -14.86
C HIS A 389 -9.74 13.29 -13.62
N LEU A 390 -9.25 12.25 -12.94
CA LEU A 390 -8.57 12.33 -11.66
C LEU A 390 -7.20 11.66 -11.75
N HIS A 391 -6.21 12.31 -11.13
CA HIS A 391 -4.90 11.70 -10.90
C HIS A 391 -5.03 10.54 -9.90
N SER A 392 -4.28 9.46 -10.12
CA SER A 392 -4.32 8.26 -9.27
C SER A 392 -2.90 7.87 -8.83
N VAL A 393 -2.73 6.64 -8.35
CA VAL A 393 -1.51 6.12 -7.70
C VAL A 393 -0.25 6.19 -8.57
N THR A 394 -0.36 6.18 -9.89
CA THR A 394 0.81 6.37 -10.77
C THR A 394 1.36 7.81 -10.78
N SER A 395 0.61 8.76 -10.23
CA SER A 395 1.00 10.16 -10.02
C SER A 395 0.73 10.59 -8.57
N LEU A 396 1.17 9.78 -7.61
CA LEU A 396 0.92 10.00 -6.18
C LEU A 396 1.68 11.24 -5.66
N HIS A 397 0.92 12.27 -5.25
CA HIS A 397 1.44 13.48 -4.60
C HIS A 397 0.93 13.67 -3.17
N ASN A 398 -0.13 12.95 -2.79
CA ASN A 398 -0.60 12.84 -1.40
C ASN A 398 0.05 11.63 -0.71
N VAL A 399 0.06 11.56 0.62
CA VAL A 399 0.74 10.46 1.32
C VAL A 399 -0.14 9.23 1.49
N ASP A 400 -1.45 9.43 1.57
CA ASP A 400 -2.44 8.37 1.80
C ASP A 400 -3.25 8.08 0.51
N ARG A 401 -4.36 7.36 0.65
CA ARG A 401 -5.29 7.04 -0.44
C ARG A 401 -5.64 8.28 -1.28
N VAL A 402 -5.78 8.10 -2.60
CA VAL A 402 -5.88 9.23 -3.53
C VAL A 402 -7.32 9.73 -3.67
N PHE A 403 -8.28 8.81 -3.56
CA PHE A 403 -9.69 9.11 -3.82
C PHE A 403 -10.60 9.05 -2.61
N SER A 404 -10.19 8.35 -1.55
CA SER A 404 -11.02 8.10 -0.38
C SER A 404 -10.24 8.24 0.92
N SER A 405 -10.97 8.43 2.02
CA SER A 405 -10.44 8.46 3.38
C SER A 405 -11.29 7.53 4.25
N PRO A 406 -10.78 7.04 5.40
CA PRO A 406 -11.57 6.35 6.42
C PRO A 406 -12.76 7.15 6.98
N ALA A 407 -12.87 8.43 6.63
CA ALA A 407 -14.11 9.18 6.72
C ALA A 407 -15.20 8.64 5.77
N SER A 408 -16.08 7.77 6.29
CA SER A 408 -17.18 7.16 5.54
C SER A 408 -18.03 8.21 4.81
N GLY A 409 -18.24 8.02 3.50
CA GLY A 409 -19.11 8.86 2.67
C GLY A 409 -18.43 10.04 1.96
N TYR A 410 -17.14 10.31 2.23
CA TYR A 410 -16.38 11.35 1.52
C TYR A 410 -15.41 10.75 0.50
N ILE A 411 -15.83 10.73 -0.77
CA ILE A 411 -14.98 10.45 -1.95
C ILE A 411 -14.79 11.78 -2.67
N LEU A 412 -14.05 12.74 -2.10
CA LEU A 412 -13.95 14.09 -2.69
C LEU A 412 -15.35 14.65 -3.13
N GLY A 413 -16.43 14.18 -2.47
CA GLY A 413 -17.81 14.12 -2.94
C GLY A 413 -18.64 13.29 -1.95
N THR A 414 -19.88 13.70 -1.67
CA THR A 414 -20.65 13.25 -0.49
C THR A 414 -21.61 12.09 -0.75
N ASP A 415 -21.61 11.52 -1.96
CA ASP A 415 -22.66 10.61 -2.44
C ASP A 415 -22.15 9.35 -3.12
N GLY A 416 -20.94 8.89 -2.77
CA GLY A 416 -20.40 7.66 -3.35
C GLY A 416 -19.80 7.85 -4.75
N GLY A 417 -19.50 9.08 -5.15
CA GLY A 417 -18.86 9.38 -6.44
C GLY A 417 -19.87 9.55 -7.59
N VAL A 418 -21.15 9.70 -7.24
CA VAL A 418 -22.27 9.91 -8.17
C VAL A 418 -22.29 11.36 -8.67
N SER A 419 -22.00 12.32 -7.79
CA SER A 419 -21.83 13.72 -8.16
C SER A 419 -20.55 14.32 -7.59
N TRP A 420 -20.04 15.31 -8.31
CA TRP A 420 -18.76 15.95 -8.03
C TRP A 420 -18.92 17.46 -8.05
N GLU A 421 -18.21 18.13 -7.15
CA GLU A 421 -18.13 19.58 -7.06
C GLU A 421 -16.66 20.02 -7.08
N MET A 422 -16.36 21.10 -7.79
CA MET A 422 -15.04 21.70 -7.73
C MET A 422 -14.92 22.53 -6.46
N VAL A 423 -14.01 22.14 -5.57
CA VAL A 423 -13.83 22.78 -4.25
C VAL A 423 -12.75 23.87 -4.25
N LYS A 424 -11.67 23.65 -5.01
CA LYS A 424 -10.54 24.59 -5.09
C LYS A 424 -9.84 24.46 -6.45
N LYS A 425 -9.30 25.58 -6.95
CA LYS A 425 -8.41 25.61 -8.13
C LYS A 425 -6.97 25.28 -7.71
N ASN A 426 -6.17 24.73 -8.63
CA ASN A 426 -4.76 24.32 -8.44
C ASN A 426 -4.59 23.09 -7.52
N ALA A 427 -3.39 22.51 -7.52
CA ALA A 427 -3.10 21.32 -6.71
C ALA A 427 -3.04 21.66 -5.22
N HIS A 428 -3.74 20.87 -4.40
CA HIS A 428 -3.76 20.98 -2.95
C HIS A 428 -3.52 19.61 -2.32
N LYS A 429 -2.75 19.58 -1.23
CA LYS A 429 -2.82 18.46 -0.29
C LYS A 429 -4.09 18.63 0.53
N TYR A 430 -4.77 17.53 0.80
CA TYR A 430 -6.00 17.54 1.56
C TYR A 430 -6.01 16.41 2.57
N GLU A 431 -6.74 16.61 3.67
CA GLU A 431 -6.98 15.58 4.67
C GLU A 431 -8.35 15.79 5.33
N PHE A 432 -8.95 14.68 5.78
CA PHE A 432 -10.21 14.66 6.51
C PHE A 432 -9.99 14.31 7.99
N GLY A 433 -10.70 15.00 8.88
CA GLY A 433 -10.73 14.68 10.31
C GLY A 433 -12.15 14.65 10.84
N ASP A 434 -12.30 14.10 12.04
CA ASP A 434 -13.59 13.93 12.72
C ASP A 434 -14.60 13.18 11.82
N GLN A 435 -14.12 12.08 11.22
CA GLN A 435 -14.89 11.24 10.27
C GLN A 435 -15.45 12.04 9.09
N GLY A 436 -14.65 12.97 8.56
CA GLY A 436 -15.02 13.80 7.40
C GLY A 436 -15.75 15.09 7.74
N SER A 437 -16.00 15.35 9.04
CA SER A 437 -16.59 16.62 9.46
C SER A 437 -15.66 17.81 9.24
N ILE A 438 -14.35 17.61 9.22
CA ILE A 438 -13.36 18.67 9.00
C ILE A 438 -12.55 18.32 7.75
N MET A 439 -12.46 19.27 6.82
CA MET A 439 -11.60 19.17 5.64
C MET A 439 -10.51 20.22 5.75
N VAL A 440 -9.25 19.84 5.55
CA VAL A 440 -8.11 20.76 5.56
C VAL A 440 -7.39 20.68 4.23
N LEU A 441 -7.14 21.83 3.59
CA LEU A 441 -6.46 21.97 2.31
C LEU A 441 -5.25 22.89 2.46
N ILE A 442 -4.16 22.56 1.79
CA ILE A 442 -2.98 23.42 1.64
C ILE A 442 -2.43 23.32 0.23
N ASN A 443 -2.02 24.44 -0.34
CA ASN A 443 -1.46 24.47 -1.69
C ASN A 443 -0.23 23.55 -1.82
N ASP A 444 -0.18 22.78 -2.91
CA ASP A 444 0.90 21.85 -3.23
C ASP A 444 1.78 22.29 -4.40
N GLU A 445 1.79 23.58 -4.75
CA GLU A 445 2.58 24.10 -5.87
C GLU A 445 3.69 25.02 -5.33
N GLU A 446 3.34 25.90 -4.40
CA GLU A 446 4.23 26.93 -3.87
C GLU A 446 4.29 26.94 -2.34
N ALA A 447 5.18 27.79 -1.79
CA ALA A 447 5.26 27.99 -0.35
C ALA A 447 4.15 28.97 0.08
N VAL A 448 3.37 28.59 1.07
CA VAL A 448 2.22 29.35 1.58
C VAL A 448 2.32 29.53 3.09
N ASP A 449 1.63 30.54 3.62
CA ASP A 449 1.56 30.88 5.04
C ASP A 449 0.18 30.61 5.64
N ARG A 450 -0.77 30.11 4.84
CA ARG A 450 -2.14 29.82 5.27
C ARG A 450 -2.57 28.44 4.80
N ILE A 451 -3.41 27.81 5.59
CA ILE A 451 -4.23 26.67 5.16
C ILE A 451 -5.68 27.14 5.00
N THR A 452 -6.47 26.39 4.25
CA THR A 452 -7.92 26.60 4.14
C THR A 452 -8.62 25.37 4.70
N TYR A 453 -9.68 25.54 5.48
CA TYR A 453 -10.45 24.44 6.06
C TYR A 453 -11.96 24.66 5.94
N SER A 454 -12.71 23.58 6.02
CA SER A 454 -14.18 23.55 6.07
C SER A 454 -14.64 22.63 7.20
N TYR A 455 -15.77 22.94 7.82
CA TYR A 455 -16.43 22.09 8.83
C TYR A 455 -17.90 21.80 8.52
N ASP A 456 -18.31 22.07 7.28
CA ASP A 456 -19.69 21.97 6.78
C ASP A 456 -19.74 21.23 5.43
N SER A 457 -18.93 20.18 5.32
CA SER A 457 -18.84 19.30 4.14
C SER A 457 -18.41 20.03 2.87
N GLY A 458 -17.51 21.02 2.99
CA GLY A 458 -16.96 21.75 1.86
C GLY A 458 -17.83 22.90 1.33
N LYS A 459 -18.96 23.21 1.99
CA LYS A 459 -19.87 24.29 1.56
C LYS A 459 -19.29 25.68 1.80
N THR A 460 -18.60 25.89 2.93
CA THR A 460 -17.91 27.13 3.24
C THR A 460 -16.47 26.87 3.67
N TRP A 461 -15.61 27.83 3.35
CA TRP A 461 -14.16 27.72 3.51
C TRP A 461 -13.62 28.89 4.32
N GLN A 462 -12.72 28.58 5.25
CA GLN A 462 -12.05 29.54 6.12
C GLN A 462 -10.54 29.37 6.04
N ASP A 463 -9.81 30.46 6.12
CA ASP A 463 -8.36 30.42 6.07
C ASP A 463 -7.76 30.58 7.48
N LEU A 464 -6.79 29.74 7.81
CA LEU A 464 -6.00 29.82 9.05
C LEU A 464 -4.55 30.17 8.73
N ASP A 465 -4.04 31.22 9.39
CA ASP A 465 -2.64 31.63 9.31
C ASP A 465 -1.74 30.68 10.12
N LEU A 466 -0.68 30.18 9.49
CA LEU A 466 0.30 29.28 10.09
C LEU A 466 1.37 30.03 10.91
N GLY A 467 1.50 31.35 10.74
CA GLY A 467 2.56 32.17 11.31
C GLY A 467 3.94 31.95 10.66
N VAL A 468 4.05 30.98 9.74
CA VAL A 468 5.26 30.64 9.01
C VAL A 468 4.91 30.34 7.56
N LYS A 469 5.82 30.66 6.65
CA LYS A 469 5.69 30.29 5.24
C LYS A 469 6.36 28.95 5.01
N ILE A 470 5.62 27.97 4.49
CA ILE A 470 6.05 26.58 4.35
C ILE A 470 5.69 26.03 2.97
N ARG A 471 6.59 25.23 2.39
CA ARG A 471 6.27 24.37 1.25
C ARG A 471 5.79 23.03 1.78
N ALA A 472 4.48 22.79 1.67
CA ALA A 472 3.85 21.56 2.12
C ALA A 472 4.46 20.35 1.41
N ARG A 473 4.75 19.29 2.19
CA ARG A 473 5.22 17.99 1.70
C ARG A 473 4.27 16.87 2.10
N ALA A 474 3.62 17.02 3.25
CA ALA A 474 2.50 16.18 3.63
C ALA A 474 1.53 16.92 4.54
N LEU A 475 0.27 16.54 4.45
CA LEU A 475 -0.78 16.82 5.43
C LEU A 475 -1.34 15.45 5.81
N THR A 476 -1.48 15.16 7.11
CA THR A 476 -1.87 13.83 7.59
C THR A 476 -2.53 13.92 8.96
N ILE A 477 -3.16 12.83 9.37
CA ILE A 477 -3.90 12.64 10.62
C ILE A 477 -3.73 11.19 11.09
N ILE A 478 -4.23 10.83 12.28
CA ILE A 478 -4.36 9.43 12.69
C ILE A 478 -5.13 8.61 11.63
N PRO A 479 -4.75 7.36 11.32
CA PRO A 479 -5.26 6.63 10.16
C PRO A 479 -6.78 6.44 10.13
N ASP A 480 -7.44 6.33 11.28
CA ASP A 480 -8.90 6.17 11.36
C ASP A 480 -9.68 7.47 11.11
N SER A 481 -8.98 8.59 10.88
CA SER A 481 -9.55 9.92 10.64
C SER A 481 -10.52 10.40 11.74
N THR A 482 -10.43 9.86 12.96
CA THR A 482 -11.33 10.20 14.07
C THR A 482 -10.90 11.45 14.84
N SER A 483 -9.65 11.89 14.69
CA SER A 483 -9.13 13.06 15.39
C SER A 483 -9.58 14.38 14.76
N GLN A 484 -9.46 15.46 15.53
CA GLN A 484 -9.62 16.85 15.07
C GLN A 484 -8.26 17.55 14.97
N ARG A 485 -7.17 16.78 14.97
CA ARG A 485 -5.81 17.28 14.99
C ARG A 485 -5.08 16.75 13.78
N PHE A 486 -4.37 17.64 13.11
CA PHE A 486 -3.66 17.34 11.88
C PHE A 486 -2.20 17.70 12.02
N LEU A 487 -1.38 17.04 11.21
CA LEU A 487 0.03 17.30 11.11
C LEU A 487 0.39 17.75 9.71
N LEU A 488 0.88 18.98 9.60
CA LEU A 488 1.44 19.54 8.37
C LEU A 488 2.97 19.43 8.40
N VAL A 489 3.54 18.67 7.47
CA VAL A 489 4.99 18.49 7.33
C VAL A 489 5.47 19.19 6.07
N GLY A 490 6.58 19.93 6.16
CA GLY A 490 7.13 20.63 5.01
C GLY A 490 8.50 21.25 5.23
N GLY A 491 9.02 21.85 4.16
CA GLY A 491 10.21 22.69 4.22
C GLY A 491 9.82 24.14 4.46
N LEU A 492 10.43 24.78 5.46
CA LEU A 492 10.21 26.19 5.75
C LEU A 492 10.80 27.05 4.62
N HIS A 493 10.09 28.10 4.24
CA HIS A 493 10.63 29.12 3.35
C HIS A 493 11.75 29.88 4.07
N LYS A 494 12.74 30.39 3.32
CA LYS A 494 13.92 31.09 3.88
C LYS A 494 13.57 32.22 4.85
N SER A 495 12.42 32.88 4.67
CA SER A 495 11.94 33.95 5.56
C SER A 495 11.46 33.48 6.93
N SER A 496 11.13 32.19 7.07
CA SER A 496 10.58 31.60 8.30
C SER A 496 11.56 30.63 8.97
N ILE A 497 12.78 30.49 8.43
CA ILE A 497 13.85 29.70 9.04
C ILE A 497 14.56 30.57 10.08
N GLU A 498 14.32 30.29 11.35
CA GLU A 498 15.06 30.90 12.47
C GLU A 498 16.40 30.20 12.69
N ASP A 499 16.41 28.85 12.66
CA ASP A 499 17.61 28.03 12.76
C ASP A 499 17.90 27.32 11.43
N LYS A 500 19.01 27.69 10.79
CA LYS A 500 19.45 27.10 9.51
C LYS A 500 19.76 25.60 9.60
N LYS A 501 19.99 25.05 10.81
CA LYS A 501 20.19 23.61 11.00
C LYS A 501 18.89 22.81 10.91
N HIS A 502 17.75 23.48 10.97
CA HIS A 502 16.44 22.83 10.95
C HIS A 502 15.52 23.50 9.91
N PRO A 503 15.78 23.31 8.60
CA PRO A 503 15.01 23.92 7.52
C PRO A 503 13.63 23.26 7.31
N HIS A 504 13.31 22.19 8.04
CA HIS A 504 12.05 21.47 7.95
C HIS A 504 11.26 21.59 9.25
N ALA A 505 9.95 21.40 9.16
CA ALA A 505 9.09 21.42 10.33
C ALA A 505 7.88 20.52 10.18
N ALA A 506 7.38 20.05 11.34
CA ALA A 506 6.03 19.54 11.51
C ALA A 506 5.20 20.57 12.31
N ILE A 507 4.04 20.95 11.78
CA ILE A 507 3.12 21.91 12.37
C ILE A 507 1.89 21.13 12.81
N TYR A 508 1.67 21.09 14.13
CA TYR A 508 0.47 20.54 14.74
C TYR A 508 -0.67 21.55 14.65
N LEU A 509 -1.78 21.14 14.04
CA LEU A 509 -2.99 21.92 13.81
C LEU A 509 -4.11 21.33 14.66
N ASP A 510 -4.69 22.14 15.56
CA ASP A 510 -5.70 21.67 16.51
C ASP A 510 -7.06 22.33 16.26
N PHE A 511 -7.99 21.57 15.67
CA PHE A 511 -9.35 22.02 15.42
C PHE A 511 -10.33 21.60 16.51
N SER A 512 -9.86 20.91 17.56
CA SER A 512 -10.71 20.51 18.69
C SER A 512 -11.50 21.64 19.37
N PRO A 513 -11.02 22.91 19.38
CA PRO A 513 -11.82 24.01 19.91
C PRO A 513 -13.08 24.37 19.10
N LEU A 514 -13.18 23.97 17.82
CA LEU A 514 -14.30 24.32 16.94
C LEU A 514 -15.60 23.62 17.31
N ARG A 515 -15.55 22.36 17.77
CA ARG A 515 -16.73 21.58 18.16
C ARG A 515 -16.57 21.03 19.57
N LYS A 516 -17.24 21.69 20.53
CA LYS A 516 -17.19 21.31 21.96
C LYS A 516 -18.22 20.25 22.36
N VAL A 517 -19.23 20.00 21.52
CA VAL A 517 -20.35 19.12 21.83
C VAL A 517 -20.22 17.86 21.00
N LYS A 518 -20.28 16.69 21.65
CA LYS A 518 -20.33 15.39 20.98
C LYS A 518 -21.67 15.22 20.26
N CYS A 519 -21.64 14.71 19.04
CA CYS A 519 -22.85 14.45 18.28
C CYS A 519 -23.73 13.40 18.98
N THR A 520 -25.04 13.61 18.97
CA THR A 520 -26.04 12.63 19.41
C THR A 520 -26.67 11.92 18.19
N PRO A 521 -27.19 10.69 18.33
CA PRO A 521 -27.72 9.91 17.19
C PRO A 521 -28.80 10.63 16.34
N ASP A 522 -29.54 11.56 16.94
CA ASP A 522 -30.56 12.39 16.28
C ASP A 522 -29.99 13.53 15.42
N GLN A 523 -28.69 13.81 15.53
CA GLN A 523 -27.99 14.82 14.71
C GLN A 523 -27.39 14.25 13.43
N PHE A 524 -27.51 12.94 13.23
CA PHE A 524 -27.06 12.26 12.01
C PHE A 524 -28.22 12.09 11.05
N GLU A 525 -27.94 12.28 9.75
CA GLU A 525 -28.86 11.88 8.70
C GLU A 525 -28.55 10.46 8.21
N LYS A 526 -29.57 9.78 7.69
CA LYS A 526 -29.38 8.50 7.03
C LYS A 526 -29.02 8.75 5.58
N TRP A 527 -27.81 8.35 5.22
CA TRP A 527 -27.36 8.29 3.83
C TRP A 527 -27.20 6.82 3.42
N PHE A 528 -27.44 6.53 2.14
CA PHE A 528 -27.30 5.19 1.58
C PHE A 528 -26.48 5.27 0.31
N ALA A 529 -25.50 4.38 0.18
CA ALA A 529 -24.70 4.29 -1.02
C ALA A 529 -25.56 3.73 -2.16
N ARG A 530 -25.56 4.41 -3.32
CA ARG A 530 -26.43 4.09 -4.46
C ARG A 530 -25.81 4.58 -5.76
N THR A 531 -26.34 4.10 -6.87
CA THR A 531 -26.03 4.63 -8.21
C THR A 531 -27.05 5.70 -8.62
N HIS A 532 -26.89 6.31 -9.79
CA HIS A 532 -27.90 7.22 -10.36
C HIS A 532 -29.28 6.55 -10.53
N ASP A 533 -29.30 5.27 -10.90
CA ASP A 533 -30.52 4.59 -11.37
C ASP A 533 -31.05 3.52 -10.40
N HIS A 534 -30.23 3.07 -9.43
CA HIS A 534 -30.56 1.95 -8.55
C HIS A 534 -30.17 2.23 -7.08
N GLU A 535 -31.06 1.85 -6.15
CA GLU A 535 -30.86 1.99 -4.71
C GLU A 535 -29.98 0.90 -4.07
N CYS A 536 -29.78 -0.23 -4.74
CA CYS A 536 -28.99 -1.34 -4.20
C CYS A 536 -27.60 -1.36 -4.85
N LEU A 537 -26.57 -1.54 -4.03
CA LEU A 537 -25.21 -1.88 -4.45
C LEU A 537 -24.95 -3.34 -4.08
N MET A 538 -24.37 -4.11 -5.00
CA MET A 538 -24.01 -5.52 -4.73
C MET A 538 -25.17 -6.37 -4.17
N GLY A 539 -26.40 -6.11 -4.60
CA GLY A 539 -27.60 -6.86 -4.19
C GLY A 539 -28.15 -6.53 -2.79
N HIS A 540 -27.67 -5.47 -2.13
CA HIS A 540 -28.18 -5.02 -0.84
C HIS A 540 -28.15 -3.48 -0.72
N LYS A 541 -28.76 -2.95 0.34
CA LYS A 541 -28.73 -1.51 0.65
C LYS A 541 -27.68 -1.31 1.74
N VAL A 542 -26.70 -0.46 1.44
CA VAL A 542 -25.59 -0.09 2.33
C VAL A 542 -25.90 1.24 2.99
#